data_AF-A0A257WZ23-F1
#
_entry.id   AF-A0A257WZ23-F1
#
_cell.length_a   1.000
_cell.length_b   1.000
_cell.length_c   1.000
_cell.angle_alpha   90.00
_cell.angle_beta   90.00
_cell.angle_gamma   90.00
#
_symmetry.space_group_name_H-M   'P 1'
#
loop_
_entity.id
_entity.type
_entity.pdbx_description
1 polymer ?
#
loop_
_entity_poly.entity_id
_entity_poly.type
_entity_poly.pdbx_seq_one_letter_code
_entity_poly.pdbx_strand_id
1 'polypeptide(L)'
;GNDGDNSNHSWNCGAEGPADDPAVNALRRRQKRNFLSTLFLSLGVPMLCGGDEYGRTQQGNNNAYCQDNEISWFKWERTKEEVTQMEFTARLIAFRRHHPIFRRPKFFYGRKVRGADVKDIMWLNPGGQEMNDDEWNTSYVRTLGVLVCGDSHDVLDWHGTPVHDDTFLMLLNASHQQVDFTLPNHAATRWEVLLDTTQESGFLEVPSEHSAGEKLPLPERCFVLLRRMS
;
A
#
# COMPACT_ATOMS: atom_id res chain seq x y z
N GLY A 1 7.23 32.74 -10.28
CA GLY A 1 7.57 32.86 -8.85
C GLY A 1 8.92 32.23 -8.62
N ASN A 2 9.63 32.66 -7.57
CA ASN A 2 10.87 32.04 -7.09
C ASN A 2 10.61 31.34 -5.74
N ASP A 3 9.36 30.99 -5.47
CA ASP A 3 8.84 30.45 -4.22
C ASP A 3 8.39 28.99 -4.41
N GLY A 4 8.25 28.26 -3.31
CA GLY A 4 8.03 26.81 -3.30
C GLY A 4 9.33 26.02 -3.21
N ASP A 5 9.20 24.71 -2.95
CA ASP A 5 10.34 23.80 -2.95
C ASP A 5 10.71 23.40 -4.39
N ASN A 6 12.00 23.24 -4.65
CA ASN A 6 12.54 22.76 -5.92
C ASN A 6 12.74 21.22 -5.93
N SER A 7 12.64 20.56 -4.79
CA SER A 7 12.92 19.13 -4.59
C SER A 7 11.69 18.35 -4.15
N ASN A 8 10.64 18.34 -4.98
CA ASN A 8 9.35 17.73 -4.63
C ASN A 8 9.33 16.18 -4.61
N HIS A 9 10.42 15.51 -5.01
CA HIS A 9 10.49 14.05 -5.21
C HIS A 9 9.30 13.48 -6.00
N SER A 10 8.80 14.25 -6.98
CA SER A 10 7.63 13.91 -7.78
C SER A 10 8.01 13.31 -9.13
N TRP A 11 7.06 12.62 -9.77
CA TRP A 11 7.18 12.15 -11.14
C TRP A 11 5.84 12.27 -11.85
N ASN A 12 5.83 12.96 -12.98
CA ASN A 12 4.62 13.30 -13.73
C ASN A 12 4.02 12.13 -14.54
N CYS A 13 4.67 10.96 -14.47
CA CYS A 13 4.28 9.71 -15.15
C CYS A 13 4.36 9.78 -16.70
N GLY A 14 5.11 10.72 -17.26
CA GLY A 14 5.42 10.80 -18.70
C GLY A 14 4.93 12.07 -19.39
N ALA A 15 4.03 12.84 -18.78
CA ALA A 15 3.56 14.12 -19.30
C ALA A 15 3.44 15.15 -18.17
N GLU A 16 3.74 16.42 -18.43
CA GLU A 16 3.55 17.50 -17.46
C GLU A 16 2.11 18.02 -17.52
N GLY A 17 1.48 18.25 -16.36
CA GLY A 17 0.08 18.74 -16.31
C GLY A 17 -0.97 17.73 -16.81
N PRO A 18 -2.16 18.20 -17.24
CA PRO A 18 -3.19 17.36 -17.86
C PRO A 18 -2.65 16.62 -19.09
N ALA A 19 -3.11 15.38 -19.29
CA ALA A 19 -2.65 14.54 -20.39
C ALA A 19 -3.84 13.87 -21.08
N ASP A 20 -3.81 13.79 -22.41
CA ASP A 20 -4.82 13.07 -23.20
C ASP A 20 -4.51 11.56 -23.31
N ASP A 21 -3.25 11.17 -23.09
CA ASP A 21 -2.83 9.77 -23.14
C ASP A 21 -3.49 8.96 -22.00
N PRO A 22 -4.37 7.99 -22.31
CA PRO A 22 -5.03 7.18 -21.30
C PRO A 22 -4.05 6.35 -20.46
N ALA A 23 -2.89 5.96 -21.01
CA ALA A 23 -1.88 5.19 -20.29
C ALA A 23 -1.22 6.01 -19.17
N VAL A 24 -0.90 7.29 -19.43
CA VAL A 24 -0.39 8.22 -18.42
C VAL A 24 -1.41 8.41 -17.30
N ASN A 25 -2.68 8.60 -17.64
CA ASN A 25 -3.73 8.81 -16.64
C ASN A 25 -4.01 7.54 -15.81
N ALA A 26 -4.01 6.36 -16.44
CA ALA A 26 -4.12 5.09 -15.72
C ALA A 26 -2.95 4.86 -14.75
N LEU A 27 -1.72 5.17 -15.19
CA LEU A 27 -0.54 5.07 -14.34
C LEU A 27 -0.60 6.04 -13.15
N ARG A 28 -1.03 7.28 -13.37
CA ARG A 28 -1.23 8.27 -12.29
C ARG A 28 -2.25 7.79 -11.27
N ARG A 29 -3.39 7.24 -11.72
CA ARG A 29 -4.40 6.65 -10.81
C ARG A 29 -3.82 5.49 -10.00
N ARG A 30 -3.05 4.60 -10.63
CA ARG A 30 -2.32 3.52 -9.94
C ARG A 30 -1.34 4.08 -8.90
N GLN A 31 -0.56 5.11 -9.23
CA GLN A 31 0.37 5.74 -8.27
C GLN A 31 -0.36 6.32 -7.06
N LYS A 32 -1.50 7.01 -7.27
CA LYS A 32 -2.33 7.49 -6.15
C LYS A 32 -2.74 6.35 -5.23
N ARG A 33 -3.20 5.23 -5.79
CA ARG A 33 -3.56 4.03 -5.02
C ARG A 33 -2.36 3.40 -4.30
N ASN A 34 -1.18 3.36 -4.92
CA ASN A 34 0.05 2.89 -4.27
C ASN A 34 0.38 3.73 -3.03
N PHE A 35 0.44 5.06 -3.17
CA PHE A 35 0.75 5.95 -2.06
C PHE A 35 -0.26 5.83 -0.92
N LEU A 36 -1.56 5.79 -1.25
CA LEU A 36 -2.61 5.61 -0.25
C LEU A 36 -2.48 4.25 0.45
N SER A 37 -2.25 3.17 -0.30
CA SER A 37 -2.05 1.82 0.25
C SER A 37 -0.86 1.80 1.21
N THR A 38 0.28 2.35 0.79
CA THR A 38 1.47 2.47 1.64
C THR A 38 1.17 3.29 2.91
N LEU A 39 0.50 4.44 2.80
CA LEU A 39 0.16 5.30 3.94
C LEU A 39 -0.73 4.58 4.97
N PHE A 40 -1.83 3.97 4.51
CA PHE A 40 -2.85 3.40 5.39
C PHE A 40 -2.55 1.96 5.83
N LEU A 41 -1.59 1.27 5.22
CA LEU A 41 -1.15 -0.07 5.65
C LEU A 41 0.22 -0.04 6.36
N SER A 42 0.87 1.13 6.46
CA SER A 42 2.03 1.30 7.32
C SER A 42 1.64 1.42 8.80
N LEU A 43 2.57 1.04 9.68
CA LEU A 43 2.43 1.28 11.12
C LEU A 43 2.51 2.78 11.43
N GLY A 44 1.75 3.25 12.42
CA GLY A 44 1.75 4.63 12.89
C GLY A 44 0.38 5.30 12.82
N VAL A 45 0.36 6.64 12.77
CA VAL A 45 -0.89 7.43 12.64
C VAL A 45 -0.86 8.11 11.27
N PRO A 46 -1.66 7.63 10.28
CA PRO A 46 -1.66 8.22 8.96
C PRO A 46 -2.32 9.60 8.97
N MET A 47 -1.80 10.53 8.18
CA MET A 47 -2.39 11.84 7.90
C MET A 47 -2.64 11.96 6.41
N LEU A 48 -3.87 12.28 6.02
CA LEU A 48 -4.26 12.49 4.62
C LEU A 48 -4.49 13.98 4.38
N CYS A 49 -3.92 14.54 3.30
CA CYS A 49 -4.23 15.91 2.90
C CYS A 49 -5.66 15.99 2.37
N GLY A 50 -6.45 16.96 2.85
CA GLY A 50 -7.83 17.12 2.41
C GLY A 50 -7.93 17.33 0.89
N GLY A 51 -8.74 16.51 0.24
CA GLY A 51 -8.94 16.49 -1.20
C GLY A 51 -8.18 15.37 -1.92
N ASP A 52 -7.15 14.78 -1.30
CA ASP A 52 -6.40 13.66 -1.90
C ASP A 52 -7.26 12.40 -2.03
N GLU A 53 -8.32 12.27 -1.23
CA GLU A 53 -9.24 11.14 -1.29
C GLU A 53 -9.89 10.97 -2.67
N TYR A 54 -10.13 12.07 -3.39
CA TYR A 54 -10.63 12.05 -4.78
C TYR A 54 -9.57 12.55 -5.79
N GLY A 55 -8.41 13.01 -5.31
CA GLY A 55 -7.29 13.45 -6.13
C GLY A 55 -7.36 14.92 -6.58
N ARG A 56 -7.68 15.83 -5.64
CA ARG A 56 -7.65 17.29 -5.82
C ARG A 56 -6.36 17.76 -6.49
N THR A 57 -6.47 18.81 -7.32
CA THR A 57 -5.35 19.39 -8.05
C THR A 57 -5.21 20.87 -7.73
N GLN A 58 -3.96 21.34 -7.66
CA GLN A 58 -3.59 22.76 -7.63
C GLN A 58 -2.91 23.19 -8.94
N GLN A 59 -3.12 22.44 -10.01
CA GLN A 59 -2.54 22.66 -11.35
C GLN A 59 -0.99 22.75 -11.33
N GLY A 60 -0.35 21.94 -10.48
CA GLY A 60 1.11 21.92 -10.34
C GLY A 60 1.67 22.98 -9.39
N ASN A 61 0.84 23.86 -8.81
CA ASN A 61 1.28 24.79 -7.78
C ASN A 61 1.54 24.05 -6.46
N ASN A 62 2.80 23.94 -6.05
CA ASN A 62 3.20 23.31 -4.77
C ASN A 62 3.25 24.30 -3.59
N ASN A 63 2.84 25.55 -3.80
CA ASN A 63 2.87 26.63 -2.81
C ASN A 63 1.65 27.56 -2.93
N ALA A 64 0.43 26.99 -2.92
CA ALA A 64 -0.81 27.75 -3.13
C ALA A 64 -1.25 28.61 -1.93
N TYR A 65 -0.32 29.16 -1.13
CA TYR A 65 -0.59 29.82 0.15
C TYR A 65 -1.42 31.12 0.03
N CYS A 66 -1.28 31.84 -1.09
CA CYS A 66 -1.97 33.10 -1.36
C CYS A 66 -3.13 32.95 -2.36
N GLN A 67 -3.48 31.72 -2.73
CA GLN A 67 -4.51 31.44 -3.71
C GLN A 67 -5.84 31.19 -3.00
N ASP A 68 -6.66 32.24 -2.86
CA ASP A 68 -8.07 32.10 -2.45
C ASP A 68 -8.97 32.10 -3.70
N ASN A 69 -8.91 31.00 -4.45
CA ASN A 69 -9.63 30.79 -5.70
C ASN A 69 -9.69 29.29 -6.05
N GLU A 70 -10.15 28.96 -7.25
CA GLU A 70 -10.35 27.59 -7.75
C GLU A 70 -9.09 26.70 -7.74
N ILE A 71 -7.88 27.27 -7.59
CA ILE A 71 -6.63 26.51 -7.42
C ILE A 71 -6.58 25.82 -6.04
N SER A 72 -7.15 26.43 -5.00
CA SER A 72 -7.13 25.90 -3.63
C SER A 72 -8.48 25.36 -3.16
N TRP A 73 -9.58 25.87 -3.72
CA TRP A 73 -10.94 25.49 -3.34
C TRP A 73 -11.22 24.00 -3.59
N PHE A 74 -12.15 23.45 -2.80
CA PHE A 74 -12.63 22.09 -2.97
C PHE A 74 -13.68 22.05 -4.07
N LYS A 75 -13.48 21.18 -5.05
CA LYS A 75 -14.48 20.88 -6.07
C LYS A 75 -15.39 19.76 -5.58
N TRP A 76 -16.67 20.06 -5.41
CA TRP A 76 -17.65 19.10 -4.88
C TRP A 76 -18.31 18.24 -5.96
N GLU A 77 -18.40 18.74 -7.19
CA GLU A 77 -18.86 17.99 -8.36
C GLU A 77 -17.76 17.03 -8.82
N ARG A 78 -18.05 15.73 -8.77
CA ARG A 78 -17.06 14.67 -9.02
C ARG A 78 -17.34 13.92 -10.32
N THR A 79 -16.29 13.59 -11.05
CA THR A 79 -16.36 12.63 -12.15
C THR A 79 -16.52 11.21 -11.61
N LYS A 80 -16.82 10.25 -12.48
CA LYS A 80 -16.91 8.83 -12.09
C LYS A 80 -15.58 8.33 -11.52
N GLU A 81 -14.47 8.73 -12.12
CA GLU A 81 -13.12 8.35 -11.71
C GLU A 81 -12.76 8.92 -10.33
N GLU A 82 -13.14 10.17 -10.06
CA GLU A 82 -12.95 10.82 -8.75
C GLU A 82 -13.79 10.13 -7.66
N VAL A 83 -15.01 9.68 -7.99
CA VAL A 83 -15.84 8.87 -7.08
C VAL A 83 -15.18 7.52 -6.79
N THR A 84 -14.72 6.80 -7.82
CA THR A 84 -14.03 5.50 -7.63
C THR A 84 -12.77 5.64 -6.77
N GLN A 85 -11.99 6.71 -6.96
CA GLN A 85 -10.81 7.00 -6.12
C GLN A 85 -11.20 7.27 -4.66
N MET A 86 -12.30 8.01 -4.44
CA MET A 86 -12.83 8.29 -3.11
C MET A 86 -13.34 7.03 -2.42
N GLU A 87 -14.04 6.14 -3.14
CA GLU A 87 -14.50 4.85 -2.65
C GLU A 87 -13.32 3.94 -2.27
N PHE A 88 -12.28 3.89 -3.10
CA PHE A 88 -11.04 3.16 -2.77
C PHE A 88 -10.42 3.69 -1.46
N THR A 89 -10.28 5.01 -1.34
CA THR A 89 -9.72 5.64 -0.12
C THR A 89 -10.58 5.32 1.11
N ALA A 90 -11.90 5.40 0.99
CA ALA A 90 -12.83 5.09 2.07
C ALA A 90 -12.74 3.60 2.50
N ARG A 91 -12.68 2.68 1.53
CA ARG A 91 -12.50 1.24 1.79
C ARG A 91 -11.18 0.97 2.50
N LEU A 92 -10.10 1.66 2.12
CA LEU A 92 -8.79 1.50 2.75
C LEU A 92 -8.76 2.00 4.21
N ILE A 93 -9.41 3.14 4.48
CA ILE A 93 -9.59 3.66 5.84
C ILE A 93 -10.41 2.67 6.67
N ALA A 94 -11.51 2.15 6.12
CA ALA A 94 -12.35 1.16 6.79
C ALA A 94 -11.58 -0.13 7.08
N PHE A 95 -10.78 -0.61 6.12
CA PHE A 95 -9.92 -1.78 6.26
C PHE A 95 -8.90 -1.60 7.39
N ARG A 96 -8.16 -0.49 7.40
CA ARG A 96 -7.23 -0.16 8.50
C ARG A 96 -7.93 -0.13 9.86
N ARG A 97 -9.15 0.41 9.92
CA ARG A 97 -9.95 0.45 11.16
C ARG A 97 -10.42 -0.94 11.58
N HIS A 98 -10.68 -1.84 10.65
CA HIS A 98 -11.10 -3.20 10.93
C HIS A 98 -9.96 -4.09 11.43
N HIS A 99 -8.74 -3.86 10.94
CA HIS A 99 -7.58 -4.70 11.23
C HIS A 99 -6.59 -4.03 12.23
N PRO A 100 -6.60 -4.43 13.51
CA PRO A 100 -5.68 -3.91 14.53
C PRO A 100 -4.19 -4.03 14.18
N ILE A 101 -3.78 -4.99 13.35
CA ILE A 101 -2.38 -5.22 12.94
C ILE A 101 -1.72 -3.97 12.34
N PHE A 102 -2.51 -3.10 11.68
CA PHE A 102 -2.02 -1.85 11.10
C PHE A 102 -2.06 -0.67 12.08
N ARG A 103 -2.75 -0.80 13.21
CA ARG A 103 -2.96 0.24 14.24
C ARG A 103 -2.29 -0.10 15.57
N ARG A 104 -1.27 -0.94 15.53
CA ARG A 104 -0.61 -1.44 16.74
C ARG A 104 0.04 -0.28 17.52
N PRO A 105 -0.04 -0.30 18.86
CA PRO A 105 0.63 0.69 19.71
C PRO A 105 2.12 0.37 19.96
N LYS A 106 2.58 -0.81 19.52
CA LYS A 106 3.95 -1.30 19.69
C LYS A 106 4.58 -1.59 18.34
N PHE A 107 5.89 -1.42 18.27
CA PHE A 107 6.68 -1.84 17.12
C PHE A 107 6.71 -3.36 16.99
N PHE A 108 6.89 -3.83 15.76
CA PHE A 108 7.31 -5.19 15.50
C PHE A 108 8.80 -5.36 15.82
N TYR A 109 9.19 -6.54 16.29
CA TYR A 109 10.55 -6.85 16.73
C TYR A 109 11.29 -7.85 15.84
N GLY A 110 10.63 -8.44 14.83
CA GLY A 110 11.21 -9.48 13.96
C GLY A 110 11.47 -10.78 14.73
N ARG A 111 10.68 -11.06 15.77
CA ARG A 111 10.88 -12.19 16.69
C ARG A 111 9.82 -13.24 16.44
N LYS A 112 10.18 -14.51 16.65
CA LYS A 112 9.24 -15.63 16.57
C LYS A 112 8.06 -15.38 17.52
N VAL A 113 6.85 -15.51 17.00
CA VAL A 113 5.63 -15.46 17.79
C VAL A 113 5.50 -16.76 18.59
N ARG A 114 5.17 -16.67 19.89
CA ARG A 114 5.02 -17.87 20.73
C ARG A 114 3.92 -18.78 20.16
N GLY A 115 4.27 -20.04 19.87
CA GLY A 115 3.33 -21.02 19.33
C GLY A 115 3.17 -21.01 17.81
N ALA A 116 3.89 -20.13 17.09
CA ALA A 116 3.94 -20.13 15.64
C ALA A 116 5.40 -20.20 15.14
N ASP A 117 5.63 -20.85 14.00
CA ASP A 117 6.94 -20.88 13.34
C ASP A 117 7.30 -19.58 12.59
N VAL A 118 6.49 -18.53 12.77
CA VAL A 118 6.56 -17.27 12.01
C VAL A 118 6.94 -16.11 12.94
N LYS A 119 7.71 -15.15 12.43
CA LYS A 119 8.01 -13.89 13.13
C LYS A 119 6.81 -12.94 13.10
N ASP A 120 6.76 -11.99 14.02
CA ASP A 120 5.74 -10.95 14.06
C ASP A 120 5.77 -10.04 12.81
N ILE A 121 6.96 -9.83 12.24
CA ILE A 121 7.19 -9.25 10.91
C ILE A 121 8.32 -9.99 10.18
N MET A 122 8.22 -10.12 8.86
CA MET A 122 9.30 -10.58 7.98
C MET A 122 9.38 -9.73 6.72
N TRP A 123 10.60 -9.40 6.31
CA TRP A 123 10.89 -8.73 5.06
C TRP A 123 11.35 -9.76 4.05
N LEU A 124 10.67 -9.85 2.91
CA LEU A 124 10.86 -10.90 1.94
C LEU A 124 11.43 -10.35 0.63
N ASN A 125 12.41 -11.06 0.07
CA ASN A 125 12.87 -10.82 -1.29
C ASN A 125 11.87 -11.38 -2.32
N PRO A 126 11.98 -11.05 -3.62
CA PRO A 126 11.12 -11.61 -4.67
C PRO A 126 11.14 -13.15 -4.77
N GLY A 127 12.16 -13.81 -4.23
CA GLY A 127 12.24 -15.26 -4.12
C GLY A 127 11.37 -15.86 -3.00
N GLY A 128 10.67 -15.03 -2.22
CA GLY A 128 9.82 -15.46 -1.11
C GLY A 128 10.59 -15.83 0.16
N GLN A 129 11.89 -15.52 0.22
CA GLN A 129 12.77 -15.78 1.37
C GLN A 129 12.96 -14.51 2.20
N GLU A 130 13.23 -14.66 3.50
CA GLU A 130 13.57 -13.54 4.37
C GLU A 130 14.87 -12.88 3.89
N MET A 131 14.83 -11.56 3.74
CA MET A 131 15.99 -10.77 3.30
C MET A 131 17.11 -10.86 4.34
N ASN A 132 18.33 -11.04 3.87
CA ASN A 132 19.52 -10.86 4.69
C ASN A 132 19.97 -9.38 4.73
N ASP A 133 20.92 -9.05 5.60
CA ASP A 133 21.42 -7.68 5.78
C ASP A 133 22.05 -7.10 4.51
N ASP A 134 22.70 -7.91 3.68
CA ASP A 134 23.31 -7.45 2.42
C ASP A 134 22.24 -7.07 1.40
N GLU A 135 21.22 -7.92 1.24
CA GLU A 135 20.05 -7.64 0.40
C GLU A 135 19.29 -6.40 0.89
N TRP A 136 19.18 -6.22 2.21
CA TRP A 136 18.52 -5.06 2.80
C TRP A 136 19.24 -3.74 2.49
N ASN A 137 20.57 -3.74 2.53
CA ASN A 137 21.39 -2.55 2.29
C ASN A 137 21.59 -2.24 0.80
N THR A 138 21.00 -3.03 -0.09
CA THR A 138 21.19 -2.91 -1.53
C THR A 138 20.25 -1.87 -2.15
N SER A 139 20.82 -0.77 -2.65
CA SER A 139 20.08 0.40 -3.15
C SER A 139 19.22 0.17 -4.41
N TYR A 140 19.41 -0.95 -5.11
CA TYR A 140 18.63 -1.30 -6.31
C TYR A 140 17.42 -2.20 -6.02
N VAL A 141 17.19 -2.64 -4.78
CA VAL A 141 15.99 -3.40 -4.45
C VAL A 141 14.77 -2.48 -4.59
N ARG A 142 14.00 -2.69 -5.65
CA ARG A 142 12.77 -1.95 -5.94
C ARG A 142 11.51 -2.77 -5.65
N THR A 143 11.67 -4.02 -5.27
CA THR A 143 10.56 -4.95 -5.02
C THR A 143 10.80 -5.68 -3.71
N LEU A 144 9.81 -5.65 -2.81
CA LEU A 144 9.89 -6.31 -1.51
C LEU A 144 8.53 -6.82 -1.07
N GLY A 145 8.54 -7.86 -0.25
CA GLY A 145 7.37 -8.34 0.49
C GLY A 145 7.50 -8.00 1.98
N VAL A 146 6.37 -7.71 2.61
CA VAL A 146 6.29 -7.51 4.07
C VAL A 146 5.20 -8.43 4.60
N LEU A 147 5.59 -9.45 5.36
CA LEU A 147 4.66 -10.32 6.06
C LEU A 147 4.47 -9.83 7.48
N VAL A 148 3.23 -9.56 7.89
CA VAL A 148 2.85 -9.20 9.26
C VAL A 148 1.94 -10.27 9.85
N CYS A 149 2.34 -10.82 11.00
CA CYS A 149 1.62 -11.91 11.65
C CYS A 149 0.60 -11.37 12.65
N GLY A 150 -0.69 -11.62 12.39
CA GLY A 150 -1.80 -11.21 13.24
C GLY A 150 -1.94 -12.01 14.55
N ASP A 151 -1.22 -13.13 14.68
CA ASP A 151 -1.27 -14.02 15.85
C ASP A 151 -0.39 -13.56 17.02
N SER A 152 0.11 -12.32 17.01
CA SER A 152 1.06 -11.84 18.01
C SER A 152 0.39 -11.53 19.35
N HIS A 153 0.85 -12.19 20.41
CA HIS A 153 0.28 -12.10 21.77
C HIS A 153 0.83 -10.93 22.62
N ASP A 154 1.64 -10.06 22.02
CA ASP A 154 2.35 -8.97 22.71
C ASP A 154 1.51 -7.69 22.88
N VAL A 155 0.42 -7.57 22.12
CA VAL A 155 -0.55 -6.48 22.21
C VAL A 155 -1.80 -6.99 22.92
N LEU A 156 -2.17 -6.32 24.01
CA LEU A 156 -3.35 -6.61 24.80
C LEU A 156 -4.36 -5.48 24.63
N ASP A 157 -5.64 -5.80 24.68
CA ASP A 157 -6.70 -4.81 24.78
C ASP A 157 -6.79 -4.22 26.20
N TRP A 158 -7.77 -3.35 26.41
CA TRP A 158 -8.00 -2.70 27.71
C TRP A 158 -8.47 -3.68 28.81
N HIS A 159 -8.87 -4.90 28.45
CA HIS A 159 -9.20 -5.98 29.37
C HIS A 159 -8.02 -6.92 29.65
N GLY A 160 -6.86 -6.70 29.03
CA GLY A 160 -5.71 -7.60 29.14
C GLY A 160 -5.81 -8.86 28.28
N THR A 161 -6.71 -8.87 27.29
CA THR A 161 -6.87 -10.00 26.35
C THR A 161 -5.99 -9.78 25.12
N PRO A 162 -5.26 -10.79 24.61
CA PRO A 162 -4.49 -10.68 23.38
C PRO A 162 -5.34 -10.24 22.19
N VAL A 163 -4.84 -9.23 21.45
CA VAL A 163 -5.47 -8.76 20.23
C VAL A 163 -4.98 -9.62 19.07
N HIS A 164 -5.89 -10.39 18.47
CA HIS A 164 -5.63 -11.20 17.28
C HIS A 164 -6.17 -10.53 16.02
N ASP A 165 -5.54 -10.83 14.89
CA ASP A 165 -5.94 -10.37 13.56
C ASP A 165 -5.52 -11.41 12.50
N ASP A 166 -5.92 -11.17 11.25
CA ASP A 166 -5.44 -11.93 10.10
C ASP A 166 -3.93 -11.69 9.86
N THR A 167 -3.27 -12.67 9.23
CA THR A 167 -1.90 -12.51 8.74
C THR A 167 -1.92 -11.96 7.32
N PHE A 168 -1.16 -10.89 7.08
CA PHE A 168 -1.13 -10.19 5.79
C PHE A 168 0.25 -10.19 5.17
N LEU A 169 0.27 -10.31 3.84
CA LEU A 169 1.46 -10.12 3.00
C LEU A 169 1.24 -8.91 2.11
N MET A 170 2.05 -7.88 2.30
CA MET A 170 2.10 -6.70 1.42
C MET A 170 3.21 -6.89 0.41
N LEU A 171 2.91 -6.79 -0.87
CA LEU A 171 3.89 -6.86 -1.95
C LEU A 171 3.98 -5.51 -2.63
N LEU A 172 5.18 -4.93 -2.66
CA LEU A 172 5.45 -3.63 -3.24
C LEU A 172 6.43 -3.81 -4.40
N ASN A 173 6.02 -3.47 -5.61
CA ASN A 173 6.90 -3.39 -6.76
C ASN A 173 7.01 -1.94 -7.23
N ALA A 174 8.05 -1.22 -6.83
CA ALA A 174 8.37 0.12 -7.32
C ALA A 174 9.18 0.12 -8.63
N SER A 175 9.54 -1.06 -9.16
CA SER A 175 10.26 -1.19 -10.43
C SER A 175 9.41 -0.72 -11.62
N HIS A 176 10.11 -0.43 -12.72
CA HIS A 176 9.51 -0.13 -14.05
C HIS A 176 9.39 -1.39 -14.91
N GLN A 177 9.47 -2.56 -14.26
CA GLN A 177 9.39 -3.86 -14.89
C GLN A 177 8.49 -4.74 -14.03
N GLN A 178 7.85 -5.71 -14.68
CA GLN A 178 7.18 -6.79 -13.96
C GLN A 178 8.22 -7.64 -13.23
N VAL A 179 7.89 -8.08 -12.03
CA VAL A 179 8.69 -9.02 -11.23
C VAL A 179 7.80 -10.17 -10.79
N ASP A 180 8.23 -11.40 -11.01
CA ASP A 180 7.54 -12.56 -10.47
C ASP A 180 7.94 -12.75 -9.00
N PHE A 181 6.96 -12.65 -8.09
CA PHE A 181 7.16 -12.81 -6.66
C PHE A 181 6.73 -14.20 -6.23
N THR A 182 7.62 -14.96 -5.60
CA THR A 182 7.29 -16.29 -5.07
C THR A 182 6.61 -16.15 -3.73
N LEU A 183 5.37 -16.64 -3.61
CA LEU A 183 4.62 -16.55 -2.37
C LEU A 183 5.27 -17.42 -1.28
N PRO A 184 5.43 -16.90 -0.05
CA PRO A 184 6.16 -17.60 1.00
C PRO A 184 5.49 -18.94 1.32
N ASN A 185 6.31 -19.98 1.39
CA ASN A 185 5.89 -21.36 1.60
C ASN A 185 6.03 -21.81 3.06
N HIS A 186 5.50 -20.99 3.97
CA HIS A 186 5.46 -21.32 5.40
C HIS A 186 4.07 -21.83 5.75
N ALA A 187 4.00 -23.09 6.21
CA ALA A 187 2.78 -23.88 6.44
C ALA A 187 1.94 -24.15 5.17
N ALA A 188 1.02 -25.13 5.23
CA ALA A 188 0.16 -25.57 4.12
C ALA A 188 -0.91 -24.51 3.77
N THR A 189 -0.42 -23.37 3.31
CA THR A 189 -1.13 -22.10 3.36
C THR A 189 -1.62 -21.71 1.98
N ARG A 190 -2.83 -21.15 1.89
CA ARG A 190 -3.31 -20.44 0.70
C ARG A 190 -3.27 -18.94 0.94
N TRP A 191 -3.06 -18.19 -0.13
CA TRP A 191 -3.05 -16.74 -0.12
C TRP A 191 -4.24 -16.21 -0.90
N GLU A 192 -4.94 -15.25 -0.31
CA GLU A 192 -6.08 -14.59 -0.92
C GLU A 192 -5.70 -13.15 -1.24
N VAL A 193 -5.76 -12.74 -2.51
CA VAL A 193 -5.49 -11.36 -2.92
C VAL A 193 -6.70 -10.49 -2.60
N LEU A 194 -6.53 -9.54 -1.68
CA LEU A 194 -7.59 -8.62 -1.26
C LEU A 194 -7.55 -7.29 -2.03
N LEU A 195 -6.35 -6.78 -2.30
CA LEU A 195 -6.14 -5.49 -2.94
C LEU A 195 -5.05 -5.62 -3.99
N ASP A 196 -5.33 -5.12 -5.19
CA ASP A 196 -4.39 -4.94 -6.29
C ASP A 196 -4.61 -3.56 -6.92
N THR A 197 -3.65 -2.67 -6.72
CA THR A 197 -3.68 -1.29 -7.24
C THR A 197 -3.70 -1.17 -8.77
N THR A 198 -3.38 -2.25 -9.49
CA THR A 198 -3.49 -2.28 -10.95
C THR A 198 -4.95 -2.28 -11.41
N GLN A 199 -5.87 -2.74 -10.55
CA GLN A 199 -7.31 -2.63 -10.74
C GLN A 199 -7.81 -1.24 -10.34
N GLU A 200 -8.78 -0.69 -11.06
CA GLU A 200 -9.29 0.67 -10.80
C GLU A 200 -10.00 0.78 -9.44
N SER A 201 -10.73 -0.26 -9.02
CA SER A 201 -11.37 -0.35 -7.70
C SER A 201 -10.39 -0.65 -6.57
N GLY A 202 -9.18 -1.10 -6.89
CA GLY A 202 -8.13 -1.54 -5.95
C GLY A 202 -8.47 -2.82 -5.20
N PHE A 203 -9.45 -2.78 -4.31
CA PHE A 203 -9.90 -3.97 -3.59
C PHE A 203 -10.78 -4.86 -4.48
N LEU A 204 -10.44 -6.14 -4.56
CA LEU A 204 -11.15 -7.12 -5.37
C LEU A 204 -12.53 -7.43 -4.76
N GLU A 205 -13.55 -7.57 -5.62
CA GLU A 205 -14.90 -8.01 -5.18
C GLU A 205 -14.92 -9.52 -4.93
N VAL A 206 -14.23 -10.27 -5.79
CA VAL A 206 -13.98 -11.70 -5.63
C VAL A 206 -12.47 -11.87 -5.51
N PRO A 207 -11.97 -12.17 -4.31
CA PRO A 207 -10.55 -12.40 -4.10
C PRO A 207 -10.03 -13.59 -4.91
N SER A 208 -8.82 -13.47 -5.45
CA SER A 208 -8.15 -14.59 -6.13
C SER A 208 -7.32 -15.39 -5.12
N GLU A 209 -7.42 -16.72 -5.20
CA GLU A 209 -6.64 -17.63 -4.37
C GLU A 209 -5.37 -18.09 -5.10
N HIS A 210 -4.27 -18.14 -4.36
CA HIS A 210 -2.98 -18.62 -4.82
C HIS A 210 -2.39 -19.62 -3.82
N SER A 211 -1.67 -20.61 -4.34
CA SER A 211 -1.01 -21.59 -3.49
C SER A 211 0.31 -21.04 -2.94
N ALA A 212 0.71 -21.50 -1.75
CA ALA A 212 2.05 -21.26 -1.25
C ALA A 212 3.13 -21.76 -2.25
N GLY A 213 4.20 -20.98 -2.43
CA GLY A 213 5.25 -21.26 -3.42
C GLY A 213 4.89 -20.91 -4.88
N GLU A 214 3.65 -20.51 -5.16
CA GLU A 214 3.25 -20.02 -6.48
C GLU A 214 3.96 -18.70 -6.80
N LYS A 215 4.28 -18.49 -8.08
CA LYS A 215 4.79 -17.22 -8.58
C LYS A 215 3.64 -16.31 -8.94
N LEU A 216 3.48 -15.22 -8.20
CA LEU A 216 2.53 -14.16 -8.50
C LEU A 216 3.23 -13.08 -9.35
N PRO A 217 2.81 -12.83 -10.60
CA PRO A 217 3.35 -11.73 -11.39
C PRO A 217 2.94 -10.40 -10.76
N LEU A 218 3.92 -9.56 -10.41
CA LEU A 218 3.70 -8.20 -9.94
C LEU A 218 4.02 -7.23 -11.07
N PRO A 219 3.01 -6.61 -11.71
CA PRO A 219 3.25 -5.60 -12.73
C PRO A 219 4.11 -4.45 -12.23
N GLU A 220 4.63 -3.64 -13.14
CA GLU A 220 5.37 -2.45 -12.75
C GLU A 220 4.53 -1.52 -11.84
N ARG A 221 5.20 -0.93 -10.85
CA ARG A 221 4.64 0.12 -9.99
C ARG A 221 3.30 -0.26 -9.39
N CYS A 222 3.24 -1.40 -8.72
CA CYS A 222 2.04 -1.88 -8.06
C CYS A 222 2.26 -2.15 -6.58
N PHE A 223 1.17 -2.04 -5.84
CA PHE A 223 1.00 -2.57 -4.51
C PHE A 223 -0.09 -3.67 -4.54
N VAL A 224 0.20 -4.80 -3.89
CA VAL A 224 -0.74 -5.91 -3.71
C VAL A 224 -0.81 -6.31 -2.23
N LEU A 225 -2.01 -6.54 -1.71
CA LEU A 225 -2.23 -7.06 -0.36
C LEU A 225 -2.84 -8.45 -0.45
N LEU A 226 -2.23 -9.41 0.24
CA LEU A 226 -2.75 -10.75 0.40
C LEU A 226 -3.05 -11.04 1.86
N ARG A 227 -4.08 -11.85 2.10
CA ARG A 227 -4.39 -12.45 3.38
C ARG A 227 -4.03 -13.92 3.37
N ARG A 228 -3.50 -14.39 4.50
CA ARG A 228 -3.26 -15.80 4.76
C ARG A 228 -4.57 -16.52 5.06
N MET A 229 -4.91 -17.54 4.30
CA MET A 229 -6.05 -18.42 4.58
C MET A 229 -5.61 -19.56 5.51
N SER A 230 -6.39 -19.81 6.55
CA SER A 230 -6.23 -20.93 7.50
C SER A 230 -6.73 -22.24 6.93
#